data_AF-A0A966JAM5-F1
#
_entry.id   AF-A0A966JAM5-F1
#
_cell.length_a   1.000
_cell.length_b   1.000
_cell.length_c   1.000
_cell.angle_alpha   90.00
_cell.angle_beta   90.00
_cell.angle_gamma   90.00
#
_symmetry.space_group_name_H-M   'P 1'
#
loop_
_entity.id
_entity.type
_entity.pdbx_description
1 polymer ?
#
loop_
_entity_poly.entity_id
_entity_poly.type
_entity_poly.pdbx_seq_one_letter_code
_entity_poly.pdbx_strand_id
1 'polypeptide(L)'
;TNATGRTEVGSLAREAASQLRDAIPGDRFDVVPADVTERATRSLPDKMSVGWALRADYVVSGWVIARGDSLSMVTMLTDVRTGRFTRATESVTTTTAGIAKPVDVAKRQMSVWLDTVATIAARRRASENVRR
;
A
#
# COMPACT_ATOMS: atom_id res chain seq x y z
N THR A 1 8.83 -9.86 -3.25
CA THR A 1 9.44 -11.05 -3.88
C THR A 1 8.73 -11.35 -5.19
N ASN A 2 9.46 -11.57 -6.28
CA ASN A 2 8.87 -11.95 -7.56
C ASN A 2 8.86 -13.48 -7.67
N ALA A 3 7.71 -14.11 -7.46
CA ALA A 3 7.56 -15.57 -7.53
C ALA A 3 7.47 -16.11 -8.98
N THR A 4 7.41 -15.23 -9.98
CA THR A 4 7.18 -15.62 -11.39
C THR A 4 8.47 -15.81 -12.19
N GLY A 5 9.62 -15.34 -11.68
CA GLY A 5 10.90 -15.33 -12.41
C GLY A 5 10.95 -14.35 -13.60
N ARG A 6 9.85 -13.66 -13.92
CA ARG A 6 9.78 -12.70 -15.04
C ARG A 6 10.19 -11.30 -14.60
N THR A 7 11.31 -10.81 -15.12
CA THR A 7 11.83 -9.47 -14.79
C THR A 7 10.82 -8.35 -15.05
N GLU A 8 10.06 -8.46 -16.14
CA GLU A 8 9.02 -7.49 -16.55
C GLU A 8 7.92 -7.31 -15.50
N VAL A 9 7.46 -8.39 -14.87
CA VAL A 9 6.44 -8.32 -13.81
C VAL A 9 7.03 -7.66 -12.56
N GLY A 10 8.31 -7.88 -12.31
CA GLY A 10 9.04 -7.23 -11.22
C GLY A 10 9.20 -5.72 -11.40
N SER A 11 9.46 -5.24 -12.63
CA SER A 11 9.52 -3.80 -12.92
C SER A 11 8.15 -3.15 -12.79
N LEU A 12 7.08 -3.80 -13.28
CA LEU A 12 5.71 -3.32 -13.14
C LEU A 12 5.29 -3.13 -11.68
N ALA A 13 5.63 -4.09 -10.80
CA ALA A 13 5.31 -3.98 -9.37
C ALA A 13 6.05 -2.82 -8.69
N ARG A 14 7.33 -2.57 -9.05
CA ARG A 14 8.11 -1.44 -8.52
C ARG A 14 7.57 -0.11 -9.02
N GLU A 15 7.22 -0.04 -10.30
CA GLU A 15 6.61 1.14 -10.90
C GLU A 15 5.27 1.47 -10.24
N ALA A 16 4.39 0.48 -10.06
CA ALA A 16 3.13 0.62 -9.35
C ALA A 16 3.36 1.16 -7.92
N ALA A 17 4.34 0.59 -7.19
CA ALA A 17 4.66 1.03 -5.84
C ALA A 17 5.18 2.48 -5.79
N SER A 18 5.99 2.90 -6.77
CA SER A 18 6.44 4.30 -6.88
C SER A 18 5.26 5.23 -7.12
N GLN A 19 4.44 4.92 -8.13
CA GLN A 19 3.28 5.74 -8.46
C GLN A 19 2.25 5.83 -7.33
N LEU A 20 2.08 4.78 -6.54
CA LEU A 20 1.25 4.81 -5.34
C LEU A 20 1.87 5.69 -4.25
N ARG A 21 3.18 5.60 -4.03
CA ARG A 21 3.87 6.46 -3.04
C ARG A 21 3.70 7.93 -3.40
N ASP A 22 3.91 8.29 -4.66
CA ASP A 22 3.83 9.68 -5.14
C ASP A 22 2.41 10.25 -5.05
N ALA A 23 1.39 9.39 -4.98
CA ALA A 23 -0.01 9.79 -4.81
C ALA A 23 -0.41 10.05 -3.35
N ILE A 24 0.46 9.76 -2.37
CA ILE A 24 0.17 10.02 -0.95
C ILE A 24 0.44 11.51 -0.66
N PRO A 25 -0.52 12.26 -0.09
CA PRO A 25 -0.32 13.67 0.22
C PRO A 25 0.70 13.85 1.36
N GLY A 26 1.93 14.25 1.00
CA GLY A 26 3.04 14.42 1.96
C GLY A 26 2.86 15.59 2.96
N ASP A 27 1.90 16.48 2.70
CA ASP A 27 1.47 17.54 3.62
C ASP A 27 0.58 17.01 4.76
N ARG A 28 -0.08 15.86 4.55
CA ARG A 28 -1.02 15.25 5.49
C ARG A 28 -0.50 13.95 6.13
N PHE A 29 0.43 13.27 5.47
CA PHE A 29 0.96 11.99 5.89
C PHE A 29 2.48 11.96 5.80
N ASP A 30 3.12 11.48 6.86
CA ASP A 30 4.54 11.16 6.83
C ASP A 30 4.76 9.84 6.08
N VAL A 31 5.41 9.92 4.92
CA VAL A 31 5.64 8.76 4.06
C VAL A 31 7.09 8.29 4.23
N VAL A 32 7.25 7.02 4.63
CA VAL A 32 8.59 6.44 4.78
C VAL A 32 9.29 6.37 3.41
N PRO A 33 10.57 6.80 3.32
CA PRO A 33 11.34 6.74 2.08
C PRO A 33 11.38 5.36 1.42
N ALA A 34 11.52 5.37 0.09
CA ALA A 34 11.48 4.16 -0.73
C ALA A 34 12.60 3.18 -0.40
N ASP A 35 13.82 3.68 -0.26
CA ASP A 35 15.02 2.90 0.05
C ASP A 35 14.94 2.22 1.43
N VAL A 36 14.40 2.94 2.42
CA VAL A 36 14.18 2.41 3.78
C VAL A 36 13.11 1.32 3.76
N THR A 37 12.00 1.55 3.06
CA THR A 37 10.92 0.57 2.92
C THR A 37 11.39 -0.67 2.16
N GLU A 38 12.17 -0.49 1.08
CA GLU A 38 12.75 -1.60 0.32
C GLU A 38 13.72 -2.43 1.15
N ARG A 39 14.56 -1.80 1.96
CA ARG A 39 15.48 -2.53 2.85
C ARG A 39 14.72 -3.38 3.86
N ALA A 40 13.70 -2.79 4.50
CA ALA A 40 12.87 -3.48 5.49
C ALA A 40 12.07 -4.65 4.87
N THR A 41 11.49 -4.45 3.69
CA THR A 41 10.70 -5.51 3.00
C THR A 41 11.54 -6.68 2.50
N ARG A 42 12.85 -6.51 2.33
CA ARG A 42 13.77 -7.61 1.99
C ARG A 42 14.20 -8.43 3.21
N SER A 43 14.26 -7.81 4.39
CA SER A 43 14.74 -8.47 5.61
C SER A 43 13.63 -9.03 6.48
N LEU A 44 12.40 -8.56 6.33
CA LEU A 44 11.29 -8.91 7.21
C LEU A 44 10.26 -9.82 6.50
N PRO A 45 9.64 -10.76 7.24
CA PRO A 45 8.84 -11.82 6.64
C PRO A 45 7.47 -11.35 6.14
N ASP A 46 6.94 -10.26 6.71
CA ASP A 46 5.58 -9.80 6.43
C ASP A 46 5.38 -8.29 6.66
N LYS A 47 4.24 -7.78 6.17
CA LYS A 47 3.90 -6.34 6.19
C LYS A 47 3.68 -5.76 7.60
N MET A 48 3.23 -6.54 8.58
CA MET A 48 3.10 -6.07 9.96
C MET A 48 4.48 -5.87 10.57
N SER A 49 5.38 -6.84 10.38
CA SER A 49 6.77 -6.74 10.82
C SER A 49 7.47 -5.52 10.21
N VAL A 50 7.26 -5.26 8.91
CA VAL A 50 7.75 -4.03 8.24
C VAL A 50 7.18 -2.78 8.89
N GLY A 51 5.87 -2.73 9.12
CA GLY A 51 5.22 -1.62 9.79
C GLY A 51 5.80 -1.31 11.17
N TRP A 52 5.96 -2.34 12.01
CA TRP A 52 6.56 -2.17 13.35
C TRP A 52 8.01 -1.70 13.30
N ALA A 53 8.83 -2.31 12.44
CA ALA A 53 10.24 -1.94 12.30
C ALA A 53 10.41 -0.48 11.86
N LEU A 54 9.51 0.01 11.00
CA LEU A 54 9.51 1.38 10.49
C LEU A 54 8.71 2.35 11.36
N ARG A 55 8.12 1.88 12.47
CA ARG A 55 7.17 2.63 13.31
C ARG A 55 6.05 3.29 12.51
N ALA A 56 5.63 2.64 11.43
CA ALA A 56 4.54 3.11 10.60
C ALA A 56 3.19 2.79 11.26
N ASP A 57 2.26 3.73 11.20
CA ASP A 57 0.88 3.50 11.65
C ASP A 57 0.10 2.60 10.69
N TYR A 58 0.41 2.73 9.40
CA TYR A 58 -0.24 2.04 8.31
C TYR A 58 0.80 1.59 7.28
N VAL A 59 0.54 0.46 6.63
CA VAL A 59 1.34 -0.06 5.52
C VAL A 59 0.45 -0.24 4.30
N VAL A 60 0.80 0.44 3.21
CA VAL A 60 0.27 0.16 1.87
C VAL A 60 1.13 -0.91 1.23
N SER A 61 0.51 -1.99 0.78
CA SER A 61 1.19 -3.14 0.17
C SER A 61 0.34 -3.71 -0.96
N GLY A 62 0.91 -4.56 -1.79
CA GLY A 62 0.16 -5.12 -2.89
C GLY A 62 0.90 -6.18 -3.68
N TRP A 63 0.17 -6.78 -4.61
CA TRP A 63 0.65 -7.80 -5.51
C TRP A 63 0.25 -7.43 -6.94
N VAL A 64 1.15 -7.68 -7.88
CA VAL A 64 0.85 -7.69 -9.30
C VAL A 64 0.95 -9.13 -9.77
N ILE A 65 -0.12 -9.63 -10.37
CA ILE A 65 -0.28 -11.03 -10.77
C ILE A 65 -0.56 -11.04 -12.27
N ALA A 66 0.36 -11.60 -13.05
CA ALA A 66 0.14 -11.87 -14.47
C ALA A 66 -0.38 -13.30 -14.65
N ARG A 67 -1.52 -13.46 -15.33
CA ARG A 67 -2.15 -14.76 -15.62
C ARG A 67 -2.69 -14.79 -17.05
N GLY A 68 -2.02 -15.53 -17.94
CA GLY A 68 -2.37 -15.53 -19.36
C GLY A 68 -2.28 -14.13 -19.94
N ASP A 69 -3.35 -13.65 -20.56
CA ASP A 69 -3.48 -12.27 -21.06
C ASP A 69 -4.11 -11.30 -20.04
N SER A 70 -4.19 -11.68 -18.76
CA SER A 70 -4.70 -10.83 -17.69
C SER A 70 -3.60 -10.40 -16.74
N LEU A 71 -3.74 -9.19 -16.23
CA LEU A 71 -2.94 -8.62 -15.17
C LEU A 71 -3.87 -8.15 -14.04
N SER A 72 -3.74 -8.74 -12.87
CA SER A 72 -4.43 -8.33 -11.64
C SER A 72 -3.48 -7.58 -10.72
N MET A 73 -3.94 -6.46 -10.16
CA MET A 73 -3.26 -5.73 -9.12
C MET A 73 -4.15 -5.71 -7.88
N VAL A 74 -3.63 -6.26 -6.79
CA VAL A 74 -4.26 -6.21 -5.47
C VAL A 74 -3.52 -5.19 -4.63
N THR A 75 -4.21 -4.16 -4.15
CA THR A 75 -3.66 -3.16 -3.24
C THR A 75 -4.34 -3.29 -1.88
N MET A 76 -3.55 -3.25 -0.81
CA MET A 76 -3.98 -3.41 0.57
C MET A 76 -3.47 -2.27 1.44
N LEU A 77 -4.31 -1.77 2.34
CA LEU A 77 -3.93 -0.90 3.44
C LEU A 77 -4.08 -1.67 4.75
N THR A 78 -2.99 -1.81 5.49
CA THR A 78 -2.93 -2.52 6.77
C THR A 78 -2.70 -1.54 7.92
N ASP A 79 -3.57 -1.56 8.94
CA ASP A 79 -3.35 -0.87 10.21
C ASP A 79 -2.38 -1.69 11.08
N VAL A 80 -1.20 -1.12 11.31
CA VAL A 80 -0.10 -1.78 12.02
C VAL A 80 -0.33 -1.78 13.54
N ARG A 81 -1.08 -0.80 14.05
CA ARG A 81 -1.34 -0.64 15.48
C ARG A 81 -2.24 -1.75 16.01
N THR A 82 -3.22 -2.15 15.21
CA THR A 82 -4.26 -3.11 15.63
C THR A 82 -4.15 -4.44 14.93
N GLY A 83 -3.54 -4.51 13.75
CA GLY A 83 -3.50 -5.71 12.89
C GLY A 83 -4.87 -6.18 12.40
N ARG A 84 -5.95 -5.48 12.75
CA ARG A 84 -7.35 -5.89 12.50
C ARG A 84 -7.97 -5.20 11.30
N PHE A 85 -7.38 -4.10 10.84
CA PHE A 85 -7.95 -3.29 9.76
C PHE A 85 -7.10 -3.47 8.51
N THR A 86 -7.51 -4.41 7.66
CA THR A 86 -6.96 -4.56 6.30
C THR A 86 -8.06 -4.26 5.30
N ARG A 87 -7.92 -3.17 4.54
CA ARG A 87 -8.73 -2.93 3.34
C ARG A 87 -7.97 -3.46 2.14
N ALA A 88 -8.68 -4.08 1.20
CA ALA A 88 -8.11 -4.56 -0.05
C ALA A 88 -8.99 -4.10 -1.21
N THR A 89 -8.34 -3.81 -2.33
CA THR A 89 -9.01 -3.59 -3.61
C THR A 89 -8.25 -4.38 -4.66
N GLU A 90 -8.99 -5.01 -5.55
CA GLU A 90 -8.45 -5.68 -6.72
C GLU A 90 -8.89 -4.94 -7.97
N SER A 91 -7.97 -4.77 -8.91
CA SER A 91 -8.28 -4.27 -10.25
C SER A 91 -7.58 -5.14 -11.28
N VAL A 92 -8.32 -5.51 -12.33
CA VAL A 92 -7.87 -6.41 -13.38
C VAL A 92 -7.90 -5.69 -14.72
N THR A 93 -6.90 -5.95 -15.55
CA THR A 93 -6.74 -5.43 -16.90
C THR A 93 -6.06 -6.47 -17.79
N THR A 94 -5.92 -6.20 -19.09
CA THR A 94 -5.17 -7.10 -19.99
C THR A 94 -3.67 -6.84 -19.89
N THR A 95 -2.84 -7.83 -20.24
CA THR A 95 -1.38 -7.63 -20.27
C THR A 95 -0.96 -6.57 -21.28
N THR A 96 -1.67 -6.52 -22.43
CA THR A 96 -1.49 -5.52 -23.49
C THR A 96 -1.83 -4.10 -23.04
N ALA A 97 -2.80 -3.93 -22.15
CA ALA A 97 -3.19 -2.62 -21.62
C ALA A 97 -2.26 -2.12 -20.48
N GLY A 98 -1.40 -2.98 -19.94
CA GLY A 98 -0.45 -2.63 -18.88
C GLY A 98 -1.10 -2.26 -17.54
N ILE A 99 -0.31 -1.73 -16.59
CA ILE A 99 -0.73 -1.52 -15.19
C ILE A 99 -1.44 -0.18 -14.92
N ALA A 100 -1.45 0.74 -15.88
CA ALA A 100 -1.82 2.14 -15.64
C ALA A 100 -3.24 2.28 -15.04
N LYS A 101 -4.24 1.63 -15.65
CA LYS A 101 -5.62 1.66 -15.17
C LYS A 101 -5.76 1.06 -13.76
N PRO A 102 -5.24 -0.14 -13.45
CA PRO A 102 -5.21 -0.65 -12.08
C PRO A 102 -4.56 0.28 -11.07
N VAL A 103 -3.45 0.91 -11.43
CA VAL A 103 -2.76 1.89 -10.56
C VAL A 103 -3.66 3.09 -10.27
N ASP A 104 -4.36 3.65 -11.26
CA ASP A 104 -5.26 4.78 -11.06
C ASP A 104 -6.49 4.44 -10.20
N VAL A 105 -6.98 3.21 -10.29
CA VAL A 105 -8.02 2.71 -9.38
C VAL A 105 -7.46 2.61 -7.95
N ALA A 106 -6.26 2.05 -7.80
CA ALA A 106 -5.60 1.90 -6.50
C ALA A 106 -5.29 3.25 -5.84
N LYS A 107 -4.81 4.26 -6.59
CA LYS A 107 -4.58 5.64 -6.09
C LYS A 107 -5.86 6.23 -5.50
N ARG A 108 -6.99 6.13 -6.21
CA ARG A 108 -8.29 6.63 -5.76
C ARG A 108 -8.77 5.92 -4.48
N GLN A 109 -8.68 4.59 -4.46
CA GLN A 109 -9.07 3.81 -3.28
C GLN A 109 -8.19 4.11 -2.07
N MET A 110 -6.87 4.21 -2.29
CA MET A 110 -5.91 4.56 -1.25
C MET A 110 -6.22 5.94 -0.64
N SER A 111 -6.52 6.95 -1.45
CA SER A 111 -6.91 8.27 -0.95
C SER A 111 -8.13 8.18 -0.02
N VAL A 112 -9.19 7.49 -0.45
CA VAL A 112 -10.41 7.30 0.36
C VAL A 112 -10.11 6.59 1.68
N TRP A 113 -9.23 5.59 1.66
CA TRP A 113 -8.87 4.86 2.87
C TRP A 113 -8.04 5.72 3.83
N LEU A 114 -7.07 6.48 3.31
CA LEU A 114 -6.26 7.41 4.09
C LEU A 114 -7.12 8.51 4.73
N ASP A 115 -8.12 9.04 4.02
CA ASP A 115 -9.09 9.99 4.57
C ASP A 115 -9.93 9.38 5.69
N THR A 116 -10.37 8.13 5.51
CA THR A 116 -11.10 7.38 6.54
C THR A 116 -10.25 7.22 7.79
N VAL A 117 -8.99 6.81 7.61
CA VAL A 117 -8.02 6.59 8.68
C VAL A 117 -7.71 7.88 9.43
N ALA A 118 -7.47 8.98 8.72
CA ALA A 118 -7.25 10.30 9.32
C ALA A 118 -8.44 10.73 10.19
N THR A 119 -9.66 10.50 9.70
CA THR A 119 -10.90 10.78 10.45
C THR A 119 -11.00 9.95 11.73
N ILE A 120 -10.71 8.65 11.66
CA ILE A 120 -10.72 7.76 12.83
C ILE A 120 -9.66 8.20 13.85
N ALA A 121 -8.45 8.51 13.40
CA ALA A 121 -7.35 8.96 14.26
C ALA A 121 -7.67 10.28 14.97
N ALA A 122 -8.31 11.23 14.28
CA ALA A 122 -8.75 12.49 14.86
C ALA A 122 -9.82 12.28 15.96
N ARG A 123 -10.82 11.44 15.69
CA ARG A 123 -11.88 11.10 16.68
C ARG A 123 -11.32 10.44 17.94
N ARG A 124 -10.32 9.56 17.78
CA ARG A 124 -9.67 8.87 18.91
C ARG A 124 -8.93 9.86 19.82
N ARG A 125 -8.13 10.76 19.22
CA ARG A 125 -7.44 11.84 19.94
C ARG A 125 -8.39 12.74 20.70
N ALA A 126 -9.51 13.13 20.08
CA ALA A 126 -10.54 13.92 20.75
C ALA A 126 -11.14 13.19 21.96
N SER A 127 -11.40 11.88 21.83
CA SER A 127 -11.96 11.07 22.92
C SER A 127 -10.99 10.88 24.09
N GLU A 128 -9.68 10.78 23.82
CA GLU A 128 -8.64 10.65 24.83
C GLU A 128 -8.45 11.95 25.62
N ASN A 129 -8.55 13.10 24.96
CA ASN A 129 -8.48 14.41 25.61
C ASN A 129 -9.65 14.70 26.56
N VAL A 130 -10.83 14.12 26.30
CA VAL A 130 -12.01 14.25 27.19
C VAL A 130 -11.86 13.39 28.46
N ARG A 131 -11.01 12.37 28.44
CA ARG A 131 -10.79 11.44 29.58
C ARG A 131 -9.65 11.86 30.50
N ARG A 132 -8.91 12.92 30.15
CA ARG A 132 -7.84 13.51 30.98
C ARG A 132 -8.35 14.78 31.63
#